data_AF-A0A0F3GIM9-F1
#
_entry.id   AF-A0A0F3GIM9-F1
#
_cell.length_a   1.000
_cell.length_b   1.000
_cell.length_c   1.000
_cell.angle_alpha   90.00
_cell.angle_beta   90.00
_cell.angle_gamma   90.00
#
_symmetry.space_group_name_H-M   'P 1'
#
loop_
_entity.id
_entity.type
_entity.pdbx_description
1 polymer ?
#
loop_
_entity_poly.entity_id
_entity_poly.type
_entity_poly.pdbx_seq_one_letter_code
_entity_poly.pdbx_strand_id
1 'polypeptide(L)'
;MRTDSTRIAPEAQAWAAQYILETFGKEYIPEKPHKYKVKANAQEAHEAIRPTYMEYPPEKIKKYLQKDLYALYELIWKRFIASQMAAAQLEQTTFEIVDSSEKAIFRTTGTVIKFNGFLA
;
A
#
# COMPACT_ATOMS: atom_id res chain seq x y z
N MET A 1 -9.30 -11.22 14.19
CA MET A 1 -7.97 -10.88 13.65
C MET A 1 -7.08 -12.11 13.36
N ARG A 2 -7.66 -13.28 13.09
CA ARG A 2 -6.91 -14.48 12.72
C ARG A 2 -7.35 -14.88 11.32
N THR A 3 -6.44 -14.78 10.36
CA THR A 3 -6.68 -15.07 8.95
C THR A 3 -5.33 -15.29 8.27
N ASP A 4 -5.28 -16.24 7.36
CA ASP A 4 -4.17 -16.48 6.44
C ASP A 4 -4.50 -15.99 5.00
N SER A 5 -5.67 -15.37 4.83
CA SER A 5 -6.15 -14.82 3.56
C SER A 5 -5.72 -13.36 3.38
N THR A 6 -5.31 -13.02 2.16
CA THR A 6 -5.07 -11.65 1.69
C THR A 6 -6.19 -11.15 0.78
N ARG A 7 -7.26 -11.94 0.62
CA ARG A 7 -8.40 -11.57 -0.22
C ARG A 7 -9.13 -10.38 0.41
N ILE A 8 -9.56 -9.44 -0.42
CA ILE A 8 -10.46 -8.34 -0.04
C ILE A 8 -11.80 -8.57 -0.73
N ALA A 9 -12.91 -8.38 -0.02
CA ALA A 9 -14.24 -8.46 -0.61
C ALA A 9 -14.48 -7.31 -1.62
N PRO A 10 -15.19 -7.55 -2.74
CA PRO A 10 -15.43 -6.52 -3.76
C PRO A 10 -16.03 -5.22 -3.21
N GLU A 11 -16.93 -5.32 -2.23
CA GLU A 11 -17.57 -4.17 -1.59
C GLU A 11 -16.54 -3.30 -0.87
N ALA A 12 -15.59 -3.94 -0.16
CA ALA A 12 -14.51 -3.24 0.51
C ALA A 12 -13.52 -2.59 -0.49
N GLN A 13 -13.28 -3.19 -1.65
CA GLN A 13 -12.50 -2.57 -2.72
C GLN A 13 -13.19 -1.31 -3.25
N ALA A 14 -14.51 -1.36 -3.45
CA ALA A 14 -15.29 -0.22 -3.89
C ALA A 14 -15.27 0.93 -2.87
N TRP A 15 -15.42 0.62 -1.57
CA TRP A 15 -15.34 1.64 -0.53
C TRP A 15 -13.94 2.28 -0.45
N ALA A 16 -12.89 1.49 -0.58
CA ALA A 16 -11.53 2.02 -0.63
C ALA A 16 -11.32 2.93 -1.85
N ALA A 17 -11.81 2.53 -3.03
CA ALA A 17 -11.71 3.36 -4.24
C ALA A 17 -12.40 4.71 -4.08
N GLN A 18 -13.58 4.75 -3.45
CA GLN A 18 -14.28 6.00 -3.14
C GLN A 18 -13.49 6.87 -2.15
N TYR A 19 -12.99 6.28 -1.07
CA TYR A 19 -12.17 7.00 -0.09
C TYR A 19 -10.89 7.57 -0.75
N ILE A 20 -10.24 6.79 -1.62
CA ILE A 20 -9.04 7.21 -2.35
C ILE A 20 -9.36 8.38 -3.29
N LEU A 21 -10.49 8.30 -4.02
CA LEU A 21 -10.95 9.37 -4.89
C LEU A 21 -11.10 10.70 -4.14
N GLU A 22 -11.76 10.65 -2.98
CA GLU A 22 -12.07 11.83 -2.16
C GLU A 22 -10.84 12.40 -1.45
N THR A 23 -9.89 11.55 -1.07
CA THR A 23 -8.75 11.95 -0.22
C THR A 23 -7.48 12.25 -1.00
N PHE A 24 -7.19 11.47 -2.05
CA PHE A 24 -5.92 11.53 -2.79
C PHE A 24 -6.11 11.99 -4.24
N GLY A 25 -7.26 11.70 -4.85
CA GLY A 25 -7.55 12.05 -6.24
C GLY A 25 -7.61 10.84 -7.16
N LYS A 26 -8.04 11.08 -8.41
CA LYS A 26 -8.36 10.04 -9.39
C LYS A 26 -7.11 9.28 -9.84
N GLU A 27 -5.97 9.93 -9.92
CA GLU A 27 -4.67 9.36 -10.31
C GLU A 27 -4.15 8.29 -9.33
N TYR A 28 -4.66 8.28 -8.09
CA TYR A 28 -4.31 7.27 -7.09
C TYR A 28 -5.19 6.02 -7.16
N ILE A 29 -6.17 5.97 -8.06
CA ILE A 29 -6.99 4.79 -8.30
C ILE A 29 -6.37 3.97 -9.43
N PRO A 30 -6.06 2.69 -9.23
CA PRO A 30 -5.52 1.86 -10.30
C PRO A 30 -6.58 1.62 -11.39
N GLU A 31 -6.16 1.51 -12.65
CA GLU A 31 -7.06 1.24 -13.77
C GLU A 31 -7.86 -0.07 -13.60
N LYS A 32 -7.25 -1.06 -12.91
CA LYS A 32 -7.88 -2.31 -12.53
C LYS A 32 -7.65 -2.57 -11.04
N PRO A 33 -8.67 -3.02 -10.28
CA PRO A 33 -8.48 -3.38 -8.89
C PRO A 33 -7.39 -4.44 -8.72
N HIS A 34 -6.54 -4.26 -7.71
CA HIS A 34 -5.51 -5.25 -7.38
C HIS A 34 -6.15 -6.56 -6.90
N LYS A 35 -5.62 -7.68 -7.40
CA LYS A 35 -6.00 -9.03 -6.94
C LYS A 35 -4.78 -9.71 -6.35
N TYR A 36 -4.81 -9.95 -5.04
CA TYR A 36 -3.75 -10.64 -4.33
C TYR A 36 -4.02 -12.15 -4.30
N LYS A 37 -2.98 -12.95 -4.59
CA LYS A 37 -3.08 -14.41 -4.60
C LYS A 37 -3.30 -14.94 -3.18
N VAL A 38 -4.25 -15.88 -3.06
CA VAL A 38 -4.48 -16.67 -1.84
C VAL A 38 -3.66 -17.96 -1.93
N LYS A 39 -3.06 -18.40 -0.81
CA LYS A 39 -2.34 -19.68 -0.76
C LYS A 39 -3.33 -20.85 -0.87
N ALA A 40 -2.97 -21.89 -1.61
CA ALA A 40 -3.86 -23.03 -1.92
C ALA A 40 -4.34 -23.83 -0.70
N ASN A 41 -3.61 -23.77 0.42
CA ASN A 41 -3.93 -24.50 1.66
C ASN A 41 -4.63 -23.62 2.72
N ALA A 42 -5.17 -22.46 2.33
CA ALA A 42 -5.87 -21.58 3.28
C ALA A 42 -7.13 -22.27 3.79
N GLN A 43 -7.12 -22.72 5.05
CA GLN A 43 -8.12 -23.66 5.54
C GLN A 43 -9.39 -23.03 6.12
N GLU A 44 -9.40 -21.75 6.50
CA GLU A 44 -10.59 -21.21 7.23
C GLU A 44 -10.88 -19.72 7.03
N ALA A 45 -10.09 -18.97 6.26
CA ALA A 45 -10.24 -17.53 6.19
C ALA A 45 -10.74 -17.02 4.84
N HIS A 46 -11.85 -16.30 4.86
CA HIS A 46 -12.39 -15.66 3.68
C HIS A 46 -11.67 -14.34 3.38
N GLU A 47 -11.28 -13.54 4.36
CA GLU A 47 -10.84 -12.16 4.12
C GLU A 47 -9.60 -11.75 4.92
N ALA A 48 -8.86 -10.76 4.40
CA ALA A 48 -7.76 -10.11 5.09
C ALA A 48 -8.25 -9.26 6.28
N ILE A 49 -7.32 -8.94 7.19
CA ILE A 49 -7.57 -7.96 8.26
C ILE A 49 -7.59 -6.57 7.62
N ARG A 50 -8.73 -5.90 7.74
CA ARG A 50 -8.96 -4.53 7.25
C ARG A 50 -9.95 -3.80 8.18
N PRO A 51 -10.11 -2.48 8.04
CA PRO A 51 -11.21 -1.76 8.70
C PRO A 51 -12.57 -2.33 8.29
N THR A 52 -13.49 -2.43 9.25
CA THR A 52 -14.87 -2.88 8.99
C THR A 52 -15.66 -1.82 8.22
N TYR A 53 -15.52 -0.56 8.62
CA TYR A 53 -16.23 0.59 8.05
C TYR A 53 -15.27 1.70 7.69
N MET A 54 -15.48 2.32 6.51
CA MET A 54 -14.68 3.43 6.02
C MET A 54 -15.04 4.78 6.66
N GLU A 55 -16.13 4.85 7.42
CA GLU A 55 -16.58 6.06 8.11
C GLU A 55 -15.68 6.48 9.29
N TYR A 56 -14.80 5.57 9.73
CA TYR A 56 -13.95 5.69 10.91
C TYR A 56 -12.44 5.76 10.58
N PRO A 57 -11.97 6.72 9.76
CA PRO A 57 -10.53 6.89 9.55
C PRO A 57 -9.81 7.15 10.88
N PRO A 58 -8.49 6.84 10.98
CA PRO A 58 -7.73 6.89 12.23
C PRO A 58 -7.94 8.20 13.01
N GLU A 59 -7.95 9.35 12.31
CA GLU A 59 -8.15 10.66 12.91
C GLU A 59 -9.49 10.81 13.65
N LYS A 60 -10.57 10.17 13.17
CA LYS A 60 -11.88 10.25 13.82
C LYS A 60 -11.99 9.39 15.08
N ILE A 61 -11.21 8.30 15.16
CA ILE A 61 -11.31 7.35 16.28
C ILE A 61 -10.19 7.45 17.31
N LYS A 62 -9.14 8.22 17.01
CA LYS A 62 -7.95 8.40 17.86
C LYS A 62 -8.27 8.67 19.33
N LYS A 63 -9.26 9.52 19.60
CA LYS A 63 -9.65 9.89 20.98
C LYS A 63 -10.33 8.78 21.77
N TYR A 64 -10.80 7.72 21.11
CA TYR A 64 -11.49 6.59 21.74
C TYR A 64 -10.57 5.39 21.97
N LEU A 65 -9.33 5.43 21.48
CA LEU A 65 -8.39 4.31 21.52
C LEU A 65 -7.18 4.66 22.39
N GLN A 66 -6.69 3.64 23.11
CA GLN A 66 -5.37 3.70 23.71
C GLN A 66 -4.29 3.73 22.61
N LYS A 67 -3.11 4.27 22.94
CA LYS A 67 -2.00 4.51 22.00
C LYS A 67 -1.68 3.28 21.12
N ASP A 68 -1.55 2.10 21.72
CA ASP A 68 -1.12 0.90 20.98
C ASP A 68 -2.24 0.37 20.08
N LEU A 69 -3.50 0.45 20.52
CA LEU A 69 -4.67 0.08 19.71
C LEU A 69 -4.85 1.04 18.54
N TYR A 70 -4.64 2.34 18.77
CA TYR A 70 -4.64 3.35 17.72
C TYR A 70 -3.54 3.07 16.69
N ALA A 71 -2.31 2.83 17.14
CA ALA A 71 -1.18 2.55 16.24
C ALA A 71 -1.42 1.30 15.39
N LEU A 72 -1.98 0.24 15.98
CA LEU A 72 -2.35 -0.97 15.26
C LEU A 72 -3.47 -0.71 14.24
N TYR A 73 -4.51 0.02 14.65
CA TYR A 73 -5.60 0.38 13.74
C TYR A 73 -5.11 1.24 12.57
N GLU A 74 -4.30 2.25 12.85
CA GLU A 74 -3.70 3.12 11.84
C GLU A 74 -2.84 2.34 10.86
N LEU A 75 -2.05 1.38 11.34
CA LEU A 75 -1.25 0.50 10.49
C LEU A 75 -2.13 -0.36 9.57
N ILE A 76 -3.18 -0.98 10.12
CA ILE A 76 -4.15 -1.79 9.35
C ILE A 76 -4.85 -0.92 8.31
N TRP A 77 -5.27 0.29 8.69
CA TRP A 77 -5.93 1.25 7.80
C TRP A 77 -5.03 1.65 6.64
N LYS A 78 -3.81 2.13 6.93
CA LYS A 78 -2.84 2.55 5.92
C LYS A 78 -2.50 1.41 4.98
N ARG A 79 -2.28 0.20 5.51
CA ARG A 79 -1.99 -0.99 4.70
C ARG A 79 -3.16 -1.36 3.78
N PHE A 80 -4.40 -1.29 4.28
CA PHE A 80 -5.59 -1.56 3.51
C PHE A 80 -5.77 -0.54 2.36
N ILE A 81 -5.73 0.76 2.66
CA ILE A 81 -5.87 1.81 1.65
C ILE A 81 -4.76 1.72 0.60
N ALA A 82 -3.50 1.62 1.02
CA ALA A 82 -2.36 1.50 0.11
C ALA A 82 -2.47 0.28 -0.82
N SER A 83 -3.03 -0.84 -0.34
CA SER A 83 -3.25 -2.03 -1.18
C SER A 83 -4.27 -1.83 -2.30
N GLN A 84 -5.09 -0.77 -2.24
CA GLN A 84 -6.09 -0.44 -3.26
C GLN A 84 -5.67 0.77 -4.11
N MET A 85 -4.50 1.37 -3.86
CA MET A 85 -3.98 2.54 -4.58
C MET A 85 -3.15 2.16 -5.81
N ALA A 86 -2.96 3.13 -6.71
CA ALA A 86 -2.07 3.03 -7.86
C ALA A 86 -0.61 2.81 -7.43
N ALA A 87 0.16 2.16 -8.31
CA ALA A 87 1.57 1.91 -8.05
C ALA A 87 2.39 3.21 -8.03
N ALA A 88 3.37 3.28 -7.14
CA ALA A 88 4.38 4.34 -7.19
C ALA A 88 5.21 4.21 -8.48
N GLN A 89 5.53 5.34 -9.10
CA GLN A 89 6.43 5.40 -10.25
C GLN A 89 7.76 5.98 -9.79
N LEU A 90 8.82 5.17 -9.92
CA LEU A 90 10.18 5.51 -9.52
C LEU A 90 11.06 5.57 -10.77
N GLU A 91 11.86 6.62 -10.87
CA GLU A 91 12.94 6.71 -11.84
C GLU A 91 14.24 6.34 -11.14
N GLN A 92 14.93 5.33 -11.66
CA GLN A 92 16.22 4.89 -11.14
C GLN A 92 17.31 5.19 -12.15
N THR A 93 18.34 5.92 -11.73
CA THR A 93 19.51 6.23 -12.55
C THR A 93 20.71 5.52 -11.96
N THR A 94 21.30 4.60 -12.72
CA THR A 94 22.54 3.94 -12.34
C THR A 94 23.70 4.60 -13.07
N PHE A 95 24.69 5.04 -12.31
CA PHE A 95 25.94 5.58 -12.82
C PHE A 95 27.01 4.52 -12.65
N GLU A 96 27.65 4.14 -13.76
CA GLU A 96 28.85 3.32 -13.76
C GLU A 96 30.02 4.20 -14.23
N ILE A 97 31.03 4.32 -13.38
CA ILE A 97 32.18 5.20 -13.56
C ILE A 97 33.40 4.30 -13.64
N VAL A 98 34.02 4.26 -14.81
CA VAL A 98 35.23 3.48 -15.07
C VAL A 98 36.44 4.38 -14.85
N ASP A 99 37.48 3.85 -14.20
CA ASP A 99 38.75 4.57 -14.09
C ASP A 99 39.48 4.63 -15.43
N SER A 100 40.43 5.56 -15.58
CA SER A 100 41.17 5.74 -16.84
C SER A 100 42.00 4.52 -17.26
N SER A 101 42.25 3.57 -16.36
CA SER A 101 42.98 2.34 -16.65
C SER A 101 42.09 1.14 -17.00
N GLU A 102 40.76 1.32 -16.96
CA GLU A 102 39.74 0.27 -17.18
C GLU A 102 39.88 -0.94 -16.24
N LYS A 103 40.48 -0.75 -15.06
CA LYS A 103 40.69 -1.81 -14.06
C LYS A 103 39.72 -1.73 -12.89
N ALA A 104 39.06 -0.60 -12.70
CA ALA A 104 38.09 -0.39 -11.64
C ALA A 104 36.79 0.21 -12.17
N ILE A 105 35.66 -0.27 -11.65
CA ILE A 105 34.33 0.27 -11.91
C ILE A 105 33.70 0.65 -10.59
N PHE A 106 33.32 1.92 -10.46
CA PHE A 106 32.48 2.42 -9.38
C PHE A 106 31.03 2.45 -9.85
N ARG A 107 30.12 1.95 -9.05
CA ARG A 107 28.69 1.93 -9.35
C ARG A 107 27.91 2.62 -8.25
N THR A 108 27.01 3.53 -8.62
CA THR A 108 26.04 4.13 -7.71
C THR A 108 24.68 4.23 -8.38
N THR A 109 23.61 4.22 -7.58
CA THR A 109 22.24 4.31 -8.08
C THR A 109 21.49 5.40 -7.32
N GLY A 110 20.94 6.37 -8.05
CA GLY A 110 19.97 7.34 -7.53
C GLY A 110 18.54 6.89 -7.84
N THR A 111 17.60 7.20 -6.95
CA THR A 111 16.17 6.94 -7.16
C THR A 111 15.38 8.23 -6.92
N VAL A 112 14.49 8.58 -7.84
CA VAL A 112 13.58 9.73 -7.75
C VAL A 112 12.13 9.24 -7.83
N ILE A 113 11.28 9.68 -6.90
CA ILE A 113 9.84 9.39 -6.94
C ILE A 113 9.20 10.34 -7.97
N LYS A 114 8.67 9.81 -9.06
CA LYS A 114 7.92 10.58 -10.07
C LYS A 114 6.43 10.67 -9.70
N PHE A 115 5.92 9.62 -9.10
CA PHE A 115 4.57 9.54 -8.54
C PHE A 115 4.62 8.65 -7.30
N ASN A 116 4.16 9.15 -6.16
CA ASN A 116 4.20 8.43 -4.89
C ASN A 116 3.16 7.30 -4.81
N GLY A 117 2.03 7.37 -5.53
CA GLY A 117 1.02 6.30 -5.54
C GLY A 117 0.67 5.83 -4.13
N PHE A 118 0.72 4.52 -3.89
CA PHE A 118 0.46 3.93 -2.57
C PHE A 118 1.45 4.34 -1.45
N LEU A 119 2.53 5.07 -1.75
CA LEU A 119 3.48 5.61 -0.77
C LEU A 119 3.06 6.98 -0.19
N ALA A 120 1.94 7.54 -0.64
CA ALA A 120 1.40 8.81 -0.16
C ALA A 120 0.96 8.78 1.32
#